data_AF-F9VWG2-F1
#
_entry.id   AF-F9VWG2-F1
#
_cell.length_a   1.000
_cell.length_b   1.000
_cell.length_c   1.000
_cell.angle_alpha   90.00
_cell.angle_beta   90.00
_cell.angle_gamma   90.00
#
_symmetry.space_group_name_H-M   'P 1'
#
loop_
_entity.id
_entity.type
_entity.pdbx_description
1 polymer ?
#
loop_
_entity_poly.entity_id
_entity_poly.type
_entity_poly.pdbx_seq_one_letter_code
_entity_poly.pdbx_strand_id
1 'polypeptide(L)'
;MPASPDGLQYVLRSERTQWDRRASVATETAATLDSAIFDLNEVADRNVFGNCIEGTGFHNALVAVVNQLISNIDDCSRQAVALAQQCRHAGQAIAAADGNGAAVLDT
;
A
#
# COMPACT_ATOMS: atom_id res chain seq x y z
N MET A 1 22.27 33.25 25.04
CA MET A 1 21.87 32.88 23.67
C MET A 1 20.39 32.58 23.68
N PRO A 2 19.57 33.11 22.76
CA PRO A 2 18.19 32.66 22.64
C PRO A 2 18.21 31.21 22.13
N ALA A 3 17.47 30.32 22.79
CA ALA A 3 17.27 28.97 22.31
C ALA A 3 16.55 29.04 20.94
N SER A 4 17.07 28.34 19.93
CA SER A 4 16.43 28.22 18.63
C SER A 4 15.01 27.67 18.83
N PRO A 5 13.97 28.22 18.17
CA PRO A 5 12.60 27.71 18.28
C PRO A 5 12.44 26.27 17.73
N ASP A 6 13.45 25.78 17.00
CA ASP A 6 13.48 24.51 16.31
C ASP A 6 13.98 23.37 17.23
N GLY A 7 13.23 23.09 18.30
CA GLY A 7 13.52 22.00 19.22
C GLY A 7 13.30 20.61 18.61
N LEU A 8 13.83 19.56 19.26
CA LEU A 8 13.65 18.13 18.93
C LEU A 8 12.18 17.75 18.64
N GLN A 9 11.22 18.41 19.30
CA GLN A 9 9.78 18.23 19.05
C GLN A 9 9.35 18.49 17.61
N TYR A 10 9.98 19.44 16.90
CA TYR A 10 9.65 19.75 15.52
C TYR A 10 10.13 18.65 14.55
N VAL A 11 11.32 18.09 14.81
CA VAL A 11 11.89 16.96 14.06
C VAL A 11 11.01 15.71 14.26
N LEU A 12 10.56 15.42 15.48
CA LEU A 12 9.76 14.23 15.78
C LEU A 12 8.34 14.29 15.22
N ARG A 13 7.69 15.47 15.26
CA ARG A 13 6.42 15.69 14.54
C ARG A 13 6.59 15.50 13.03
N SER A 14 7.74 15.90 12.49
CA SER A 14 8.06 15.68 11.08
C SER A 14 8.24 14.19 10.75
N GLU A 15 8.83 13.39 11.63
CA GLU A 15 9.03 11.95 11.43
C GLU A 15 7.72 11.17 11.49
N ARG A 16 6.85 11.45 12.47
CA ARG A 16 5.49 10.87 12.50
C ARG A 16 4.73 11.19 11.22
N THR A 17 4.78 12.46 10.80
CA THR A 17 4.11 12.91 9.57
C THR A 17 4.65 12.18 8.33
N GLN A 18 5.95 11.86 8.29
CA GLN A 18 6.53 11.07 7.20
C GLN A 18 6.01 9.62 7.20
N TRP A 19 5.87 8.99 8.37
CA TRP A 19 5.31 7.64 8.45
C TRP A 19 3.84 7.59 8.05
N ASP A 20 3.05 8.59 8.44
CA ASP A 20 1.65 8.72 8.02
C ASP A 20 1.53 8.90 6.49
N ARG A 21 2.42 9.70 5.87
CA ARG A 21 2.48 9.82 4.41
C ARG A 21 2.81 8.50 3.72
N ARG A 22 3.81 7.76 4.22
CA ARG A 22 4.16 6.44 3.67
C ARG A 22 2.99 5.46 3.77
N ALA A 23 2.26 5.49 4.88
CA ALA A 23 1.06 4.68 5.04
C ALA A 23 -0.05 5.06 4.06
N SER A 24 -0.24 6.36 3.78
CA SER A 24 -1.20 6.83 2.77
C SER A 24 -0.85 6.30 1.38
N VAL A 25 0.40 6.48 0.95
CA VAL A 25 0.88 6.02 -0.36
C VAL A 25 0.71 4.51 -0.52
N ALA A 26 1.04 3.73 0.52
CA ALA A 26 0.84 2.28 0.49
C ALA A 26 -0.66 1.89 0.41
N THR A 27 -1.54 2.64 1.07
CA THR A 27 -3.00 2.44 0.99
C THR A 27 -3.54 2.78 -0.41
N GLU A 28 -3.10 3.90 -0.99
CA GLU A 28 -3.45 4.32 -2.35
C GLU A 28 -2.95 3.32 -3.39
N THR A 29 -1.76 2.75 -3.17
CA THR A 29 -1.20 1.70 -4.03
C THR A 29 -2.08 0.45 -4.00
N ALA A 30 -2.47 -0.03 -2.82
CA ALA A 30 -3.38 -1.17 -2.69
C ALA A 30 -4.72 -0.93 -3.43
N ALA A 31 -5.34 0.24 -3.21
CA ALA A 31 -6.59 0.59 -3.89
C ALA A 31 -6.44 0.64 -5.43
N THR A 32 -5.29 1.10 -5.92
CA THR A 32 -4.99 1.13 -7.37
C THR A 32 -4.84 -0.29 -7.91
N LEU A 33 -4.19 -1.19 -7.18
CA LEU A 33 -4.02 -2.59 -7.56
C LEU A 33 -5.37 -3.33 -7.58
N ASP A 34 -6.25 -3.05 -6.61
CA ASP A 34 -7.60 -3.62 -6.57
C ASP A 34 -8.42 -3.17 -7.79
N SER A 35 -8.31 -1.90 -8.21
CA SER A 35 -8.94 -1.42 -9.44
C SER A 35 -8.38 -2.12 -10.69
N ALA A 36 -7.07 -2.36 -10.74
CA ALA A 36 -6.45 -3.06 -11.86
C ALA A 36 -6.93 -4.52 -11.97
N ILE A 37 -7.20 -5.19 -10.84
CA ILE A 37 -7.83 -6.52 -10.83
C ILE A 37 -9.22 -6.47 -11.47
N PHE A 38 -10.02 -5.46 -11.14
CA PHE A 38 -11.34 -5.28 -11.75
C PHE A 38 -11.25 -5.14 -13.27
N ASP A 39 -10.36 -4.27 -13.76
CA ASP A 39 -10.16 -4.04 -15.19
C ASP A 39 -9.68 -5.31 -15.92
N LEU A 40 -8.80 -6.09 -15.30
CA LEU A 40 -8.31 -7.35 -15.86
C LEU A 40 -9.40 -8.42 -15.96
N ASN A 41 -10.32 -8.49 -14.99
CA ASN A 41 -11.47 -9.39 -15.09
C ASN A 41 -12.35 -9.02 -16.30
N GLU A 42 -12.58 -7.73 -16.56
CA GLU A 42 -13.32 -7.31 -17.76
C GLU A 42 -12.62 -7.74 -19.06
N VAL A 43 -11.28 -7.71 -19.10
CA VAL A 43 -10.50 -8.18 -20.25
C VAL A 43 -10.73 -9.67 -20.50
N ALA A 44 -10.72 -10.50 -19.44
CA ALA A 44 -10.97 -11.92 -19.56
C ALA A 44 -12.40 -12.19 -20.09
N ASP A 45 -13.40 -11.48 -19.57
CA ASP A 45 -14.81 -11.72 -19.92
C ASP A 45 -15.17 -11.27 -21.34
N ARG A 46 -14.58 -10.18 -21.82
CA ARG A 46 -14.98 -9.55 -23.11
C ARG A 46 -14.21 -10.08 -24.32
N ASN A 47 -13.06 -10.72 -24.13
CA ASN A 47 -12.21 -11.17 -25.24
C ASN A 47 -12.49 -12.62 -25.65
N VAL A 48 -13.66 -12.86 -26.23
CA VAL A 48 -14.04 -14.15 -26.82
C VAL A 48 -13.74 -14.14 -28.33
N PHE A 49 -12.89 -15.06 -28.79
CA PHE A 49 -12.36 -15.06 -30.17
C PHE A 49 -13.18 -15.91 -31.15
N GLY A 50 -14.51 -15.79 -31.09
CA GLY A 50 -15.43 -16.54 -31.95
C GLY A 50 -15.48 -18.05 -31.65
N ASN A 51 -16.34 -18.76 -32.39
CA ASN A 51 -16.68 -20.17 -32.13
C ASN A 51 -15.82 -21.16 -32.95
N CYS A 52 -14.50 -20.94 -33.01
CA CYS A 52 -13.56 -21.90 -33.57
C CYS A 52 -12.71 -22.54 -32.47
N ILE A 53 -12.08 -23.67 -32.78
CA ILE A 53 -11.21 -24.40 -31.85
C ILE A 53 -10.02 -23.51 -31.45
N GLU A 54 -9.45 -22.80 -32.42
CA GLU A 54 -8.35 -21.86 -32.23
C GLU A 54 -8.76 -20.70 -31.32
N GLY A 55 -9.95 -20.14 -31.54
CA GLY A 55 -10.51 -19.05 -30.73
C GLY A 55 -10.76 -19.47 -29.29
N THR A 56 -11.29 -20.68 -29.09
CA THR A 56 -11.51 -21.27 -27.76
C THR A 56 -10.17 -21.52 -27.05
N GLY A 57 -9.19 -22.09 -27.76
CA GLY A 57 -7.86 -22.35 -27.23
C GLY A 57 -7.14 -21.07 -26.82
N PHE A 58 -7.21 -20.03 -27.66
CA PHE A 58 -6.63 -18.73 -27.36
C PHE A 58 -7.32 -18.05 -26.18
N HIS A 59 -8.66 -18.05 -26.13
CA HIS A 59 -9.41 -17.49 -25.01
C HIS A 59 -9.05 -18.18 -23.68
N ASN A 60 -8.97 -19.51 -23.66
CA ASN A 60 -8.57 -20.25 -22.46
C ASN A 60 -7.14 -19.90 -22.01
N ALA A 61 -6.21 -19.77 -22.96
CA ALA A 61 -4.84 -19.35 -22.65
C ALA A 61 -4.78 -17.91 -22.10
N LEU A 62 -5.56 -16.99 -22.69
CA LEU A 62 -5.69 -15.62 -22.21
C LEU A 62 -6.22 -15.58 -20.77
N VAL A 63 -7.33 -16.29 -20.50
CA VAL A 63 -7.93 -16.37 -19.16
C VAL A 63 -6.93 -16.93 -18.15
N ALA A 64 -6.17 -17.97 -18.50
CA ALA A 64 -5.16 -18.54 -17.61
C ALA A 64 -4.06 -17.51 -17.24
N VAL A 65 -3.55 -16.77 -18.23
CA VAL A 65 -2.52 -15.73 -18.01
C VAL A 65 -3.08 -14.56 -17.20
N VAL A 66 -4.30 -14.11 -17.50
CA VAL A 66 -4.98 -13.03 -16.77
C VAL A 66 -5.20 -13.43 -15.31
N ASN A 67 -5.67 -14.65 -15.04
CA ASN A 67 -5.86 -15.14 -13.68
C ASN A 67 -4.54 -15.21 -12.89
N GLN A 68 -3.45 -15.64 -13.53
CA GLN A 68 -2.13 -15.63 -12.91
C GLN A 68 -1.67 -14.20 -12.58
N LEU A 69 -1.90 -13.25 -13.49
CA LEU A 69 -1.58 -11.85 -13.27
C LEU A 69 -2.42 -11.25 -12.12
N ILE A 70 -3.72 -11.54 -12.08
CA ILE A 70 -4.62 -11.12 -10.99
C ILE A 70 -4.10 -11.65 -9.65
N SER A 71 -3.73 -12.94 -9.57
CA SER A 71 -3.18 -13.51 -8.34
C SER A 71 -1.92 -12.77 -7.87
N ASN A 72 -1.02 -12.44 -8.81
CA ASN A 72 0.21 -11.71 -8.47
C ASN A 72 -0.09 -10.28 -7.99
N ILE A 73 -1.06 -9.60 -8.61
CA ILE A 73 -1.48 -8.25 -8.22
C ILE A 73 -2.16 -8.26 -6.85
N ASP A 74 -2.99 -9.27 -6.56
CA ASP A 74 -3.64 -9.44 -5.26
C ASP A 74 -2.61 -9.66 -4.13
N ASP A 75 -1.58 -10.47 -4.38
CA ASP A 75 -0.46 -10.63 -3.44
C ASP A 75 0.27 -9.29 -3.18
N CYS A 76 0.52 -8.51 -4.24
CA CYS A 76 1.10 -7.17 -4.11
C CYS A 76 0.19 -6.19 -3.35
N SER A 77 -1.13 -6.23 -3.58
CA SER A 77 -2.11 -5.41 -2.86
C SER A 77 -2.09 -5.73 -1.37
N ARG A 78 -2.11 -7.03 -1.01
CA ARG A 78 -2.00 -7.50 0.38
C ARG A 78 -0.69 -7.04 1.03
N GLN A 79 0.43 -7.10 0.32
CA GLN A 79 1.71 -6.58 0.81
C GLN A 79 1.68 -5.07 1.04
N ALA A 80 1.06 -4.30 0.13
CA ALA A 80 0.91 -2.86 0.29
C ALA A 80 0.03 -2.49 1.51
N VAL A 81 -1.06 -3.23 1.75
CA VAL A 81 -1.87 -3.08 2.97
C VAL A 81 -1.06 -3.38 4.23
N ALA A 82 -0.29 -4.46 4.24
CA ALA A 82 0.57 -4.82 5.36
C ALA A 82 1.63 -3.73 5.62
N LEU A 83 2.24 -3.19 4.56
CA LEU A 83 3.19 -2.09 4.66
C LEU A 83 2.55 -0.82 5.26
N ALA A 84 1.32 -0.49 4.83
CA ALA A 84 0.59 0.65 5.38
C ALA A 84 0.36 0.50 6.89
N GLN A 85 0.00 -0.70 7.35
CA GLN A 85 -0.16 -1.01 8.78
C GLN A 85 1.16 -0.87 9.53
N GLN A 86 2.26 -1.41 9.00
CA GLN A 86 3.59 -1.30 9.59
C GLN A 86 4.04 0.17 9.71
N CYS A 87 3.81 0.99 8.68
CA CYS A 87 4.11 2.42 8.75
C CYS A 87 3.31 3.14 9.84
N ARG A 88 2.02 2.82 10.01
CA ARG A 88 1.20 3.40 11.09
C ARG A 88 1.73 2.98 12.47
N HIS A 89 2.06 1.69 12.64
CA HIS A 89 2.64 1.20 13.89
C HIS A 89 3.98 1.87 14.20
N ALA A 90 4.85 2.05 13.21
CA ALA A 90 6.13 2.76 13.38
C ALA A 90 5.91 4.21 13.82
N GLY A 91 4.99 4.94 13.17
CA GLY A 91 4.63 6.31 13.57
C GLY A 91 4.07 6.41 14.98
N GLN A 92 3.23 5.44 15.40
CA GLN A 92 2.69 5.36 16.75
C GLN A 92 3.77 5.04 17.80
N ALA A 93 4.67 4.10 17.50
CA ALA A 93 5.76 3.73 18.41
C ALA A 93 6.71 4.90 18.67
N ILE A 94 7.04 5.68 17.62
CA ILE A 94 7.84 6.90 17.77
C ILE A 94 7.11 7.92 18.65
N ALA A 95 5.80 8.14 18.42
CA ALA A 95 5.01 9.06 19.23
C ALA A 95 4.91 8.63 20.71
N ALA A 96 4.81 7.33 20.98
CA ALA A 96 4.78 6.79 22.34
C ALA A 96 6.14 6.90 23.04
N ALA A 97 7.23 6.61 22.33
CA ALA A 97 8.59 6.77 22.85
C ALA A 97 8.88 8.23 23.22
N ASP A 98 8.41 9.18 22.39
CA ASP A 98 8.51 10.61 22.67
C ASP A 98 7.73 11.02 23.92
N GLY A 99 6.45 10.61 24.02
CA GLY A 99 5.62 10.91 25.20
C GLY A 99 6.22 10.40 26.51
N ASN A 100 6.80 9.19 26.50
CA ASN A 100 7.46 8.61 27.66
C ASN A 100 8.79 9.33 27.98
N GLY A 101 9.57 9.72 26.97
CA GLY A 101 10.82 10.46 27.16
C GLY A 101 10.60 11.85 27.77
N ALA A 102 9.59 12.57 27.31
CA ALA A 102 9.23 13.87 27.86
C ALA A 102 8.81 13.79 29.34
N ALA A 103 8.01 12.78 29.71
CA ALA A 103 7.56 12.58 31.09
C ALA A 103 8.69 12.27 32.08
N VAL A 104 9.82 11.71 31.62
CA VAL A 104 11.00 11.39 32.44
C VAL A 104 11.90 12.61 32.66
N LEU A 105 11.83 13.63 31.80
CA LEU A 105 12.64 14.84 31.91
C LEU A 105 11.99 15.93 32.80
N ASP A 106 10.68 15.82 33.06
CA ASP A 106 9.92 16.74 33.93
C ASP A 106 9.93 16.34 35.42
N THR A 107 10.68 15.29 35.81
CA THR A 107 10.89 14.84 37.19
C THR A 107 12.33 15.06 37.65
#